data_AF-A0A2V8LQC7-F1
#
_entry.id   AF-A0A2V8LQC7-F1
#
_cell.length_a   1.000
_cell.length_b   1.000
_cell.length_c   1.000
_cell.angle_alpha   90.00
_cell.angle_beta   90.00
_cell.angle_gamma   90.00
#
_symmetry.space_group_name_H-M   'P 1'
#
loop_
_entity.id
_entity.type
_entity.pdbx_description
1 polymer ?
#
loop_
_entity_poly.entity_id
_entity_poly.type
_entity_poly.pdbx_seq_one_letter_code
_entity_poly.pdbx_strand_id
1 'polypeptide(L)'
;ITQPVFDIQQLRDFLKRIEHCRIPIVAGIWPLVSFRNAEFLHNEVPGVHVTQEIMERMRDASAISKEAGRDEGLKIARESLLEVRDLIQGVQVSAPFGNVKYALEVFSVLPEFSSQQEAAAPAV
;
A
#
# COMPACT_ATOMS: atom_id res chain seq x y z
N ILE A 1 13.10 -8.13 0.48
CA ILE A 1 11.72 -7.60 0.46
C ILE A 1 11.39 -7.18 1.88
N THR A 2 10.82 -5.99 2.09
CA THR A 2 10.47 -5.48 3.43
C THR A 2 9.10 -5.98 3.88
N GLN A 3 8.79 -5.79 5.16
CA GLN A 3 7.42 -5.75 5.65
C GLN A 3 6.63 -4.57 5.03
N PRO A 4 5.29 -4.52 5.13
CA PRO A 4 4.52 -3.43 4.57
C PRO A 4 4.90 -2.08 5.17
N VAL A 5 5.08 -1.09 4.31
CA VAL A 5 5.46 0.26 4.71
C VAL A 5 4.20 1.11 4.88
N PHE A 6 3.84 1.38 6.13
CA PHE A 6 2.79 2.35 6.49
C PHE A 6 3.37 3.64 7.06
N ASP A 7 4.68 3.68 7.33
CA ASP A 7 5.41 4.86 7.78
C ASP A 7 6.61 5.11 6.84
N ILE A 8 6.50 6.17 6.05
CA ILE A 8 7.50 6.53 5.03
C ILE A 8 8.76 7.10 5.67
N GLN A 9 8.64 7.80 6.81
CA GLN A 9 9.82 8.31 7.52
C GLN A 9 10.62 7.15 8.10
N GLN A 10 9.95 6.14 8.65
CA GLN A 10 10.61 4.92 9.10
C GLN A 10 11.38 4.23 7.96
N LEU A 11 10.80 4.15 6.75
CA LEU A 11 11.51 3.61 5.59
C LEU A 11 12.73 4.47 5.23
N ARG A 12 12.60 5.79 5.18
CA ARG A 12 13.72 6.70 4.87
C ARG A 12 14.87 6.53 5.86
N ASP A 13 14.57 6.48 7.15
CA ASP A 13 15.56 6.27 8.20
C ASP A 13 16.24 4.90 8.08
N PHE A 14 15.47 3.86 7.78
CA PHE A 14 16.00 2.53 7.52
C PHE A 14 16.97 2.54 6.32
N LEU A 15 16.54 3.06 5.17
CA LEU A 15 17.35 3.12 3.94
C LEU A 15 18.66 3.89 4.16
N LYS A 16 18.62 4.99 4.92
CA LYS A 16 19.81 5.75 5.30
C LYS A 16 20.78 4.91 6.14
N ARG A 17 20.29 4.15 7.13
CA ARG A 17 21.14 3.29 7.97
C ARG A 17 21.80 2.18 7.18
N ILE A 18 21.15 1.70 6.12
CA ILE A 18 21.66 0.60 5.28
C ILE A 18 22.26 1.07 3.96
N GLU A 19 22.59 2.36 3.79
CA GLU A 19 23.12 2.92 2.54
C GLU A 19 24.42 2.23 2.07
N HIS A 20 25.16 1.65 3.01
CA HIS A 20 26.38 0.87 2.76
C HIS A 20 26.09 -0.51 2.14
N CYS A 21 24.86 -1.01 2.28
CA CYS A 21 24.41 -2.27 1.68
C CYS A 21 24.01 -2.03 0.22
N ARG A 22 24.67 -2.72 -0.72
CA ARG A 22 24.38 -2.60 -2.17
C ARG A 22 23.31 -3.57 -2.67
N ILE A 23 22.46 -4.08 -1.77
CA ILE A 23 21.41 -5.05 -2.10
C ILE A 23 20.14 -4.30 -2.49
N PRO A 24 19.50 -4.60 -3.63
CA PRO A 24 18.23 -3.98 -4.02
C PRO A 24 17.14 -4.19 -2.96
N ILE A 25 16.43 -3.13 -2.64
CA ILE A 25 15.31 -3.14 -1.70
C ILE A 25 14.00 -3.14 -2.49
N VAL A 26 13.13 -4.07 -2.11
CA VAL A 26 11.76 -4.16 -2.62
C VAL A 26 10.81 -3.88 -1.47
N ALA A 27 10.07 -2.79 -1.53
CA ALA A 27 9.13 -2.38 -0.48
C ALA A 27 7.84 -3.18 -0.55
N GLY A 28 7.38 -3.70 0.59
CA GLY A 28 6.05 -4.29 0.71
C GLY A 28 4.97 -3.21 0.77
N ILE A 29 3.88 -3.37 0.01
CA ILE A 29 2.69 -2.50 0.04
C ILE A 29 1.46 -3.37 0.25
N TRP A 30 0.76 -3.17 1.36
CA TRP A 30 -0.40 -3.99 1.73
C TRP A 30 -1.65 -3.11 1.79
N PRO A 31 -2.60 -3.27 0.84
CA PRO A 31 -3.86 -2.55 0.90
C PRO A 31 -4.67 -2.96 2.12
N LEU A 32 -5.09 -1.94 2.89
CA LEU A 32 -6.00 -2.15 4.01
C LEU A 32 -7.40 -2.39 3.46
N VAL A 33 -8.16 -3.28 4.10
CA VAL A 33 -9.52 -3.63 3.64
C VAL A 33 -10.61 -3.16 4.61
N SER A 34 -10.24 -2.77 5.82
CA SER A 34 -11.13 -2.21 6.84
C SER A 34 -10.32 -1.69 8.03
N PHE A 35 -10.94 -0.89 8.90
CA PHE A 35 -10.35 -0.47 10.17
C PHE A 35 -9.92 -1.64 11.05
N ARG A 36 -10.76 -2.68 11.18
CA ARG A 36 -10.41 -3.91 11.93
C ARG A 36 -9.17 -4.60 11.36
N ASN A 37 -9.02 -4.60 10.03
CA ASN A 37 -7.82 -5.15 9.40
C ASN A 37 -6.58 -4.30 9.72
N ALA A 38 -6.70 -2.97 9.73
CA ALA A 38 -5.62 -2.08 10.15
C ALA A 38 -5.23 -2.30 11.62
N GLU A 39 -6.20 -2.43 12.52
CA GLU A 39 -5.97 -2.76 13.95
C GLU A 39 -5.25 -4.10 14.11
N PHE A 40 -5.68 -5.13 13.39
CA PHE A 40 -5.02 -6.43 13.43
C PHE A 40 -3.56 -6.33 12.96
N LEU A 41 -3.29 -5.61 11.86
CA LEU A 41 -1.92 -5.44 11.37
C LEU A 41 -1.05 -4.67 12.37
N HIS A 42 -1.58 -3.63 13.01
CA HIS A 42 -0.84 -2.83 13.99
C HIS A 42 -0.55 -3.62 15.28
N ASN A 43 -1.50 -4.42 15.76
CA ASN A 43 -1.39 -5.08 17.06
C ASN A 43 -0.78 -6.49 16.99
N GLU A 44 -1.07 -7.24 15.93
CA GLU A 44 -0.81 -8.68 15.87
C GLU A 44 0.32 -9.06 14.91
N VAL A 45 0.78 -8.15 14.04
CA VAL A 45 1.87 -8.43 13.08
C VAL A 45 3.17 -7.79 13.55
N PRO A 46 4.16 -8.57 14.01
CA PRO A 46 5.42 -8.02 14.52
C PRO A 46 6.16 -7.19 13.48
N GLY A 47 6.56 -5.98 13.88
CA GLY A 47 7.31 -5.04 13.03
C GLY A 47 6.45 -4.17 12.11
N VAL A 48 5.14 -4.41 12.03
CA VAL A 48 4.22 -3.55 11.29
C VAL A 48 3.74 -2.43 12.20
N HIS A 49 4.01 -1.19 11.80
CA HIS A 49 3.52 0.00 12.48
C HIS A 49 2.60 0.79 11.54
N VAL A 50 1.29 0.66 11.74
CA VAL A 50 0.31 1.53 11.06
C VAL A 50 0.24 2.85 11.80
N THR A 51 0.50 3.97 11.12
CA THR A 51 0.52 5.30 11.75
C THR A 51 -0.87 5.69 12.26
N GLN A 52 -0.89 6.55 13.29
CA GLN A 52 -2.15 7.04 13.87
C GLN A 52 -3.05 7.72 12.81
N GLU A 53 -2.45 8.48 11.89
CA GLU A 53 -3.17 9.11 10.78
C GLU A 53 -3.88 8.08 9.89
N ILE A 54 -3.19 7.01 9.50
CA ILE A 54 -3.78 5.93 8.71
C ILE A 54 -4.90 5.23 9.51
N MET A 55 -4.69 5.00 10.80
CA MET A 55 -5.70 4.39 11.68
C MET A 55 -6.97 5.24 11.75
N GLU A 56 -6.86 6.55 11.85
CA GLU A 56 -7.98 7.50 11.88
C GLU A 56 -8.73 7.52 10.54
N ARG A 57 -8.01 7.66 9.42
CA ARG A 57 -8.59 7.60 8.07
C ARG A 57 -9.39 6.31 7.84
N MET A 58 -8.81 5.18 8.24
CA MET A 58 -9.48 3.88 8.11
C MET A 58 -10.71 3.76 9.01
N ARG A 59 -10.66 4.32 10.24
CA ARG A 59 -11.80 4.34 11.18
C ARG A 59 -12.97 5.11 10.58
N ASP A 60 -12.73 6.32 10.10
CA ASP A 60 -13.76 7.20 9.55
C ASP A 60 -14.37 6.60 8.28
N ALA A 61 -13.53 6.09 7.36
CA ALA A 61 -14.02 5.46 6.15
C ALA A 61 -14.81 4.17 6.43
N SER A 62 -14.35 3.34 7.36
CA SER A 62 -15.06 2.09 7.72
C SER A 62 -16.37 2.33 8.48
N ALA A 63 -16.55 3.51 9.08
CA ALA A 63 -17.80 3.91 9.72
C ALA A 63 -18.89 4.26 8.69
N ILE A 64 -18.50 4.65 7.47
CA ILE A 64 -19.43 4.96 6.38
C ILE A 64 -19.98 3.67 5.76
N SER A 65 -19.09 2.81 5.26
CA SER A 65 -19.45 1.49 4.73
C SER A 65 -18.22 0.58 4.58
N LYS A 66 -18.45 -0.71 4.25
CA LYS A 66 -17.35 -1.64 3.94
C LYS A 66 -16.60 -1.22 2.68
N GLU A 67 -17.31 -0.73 1.68
CA GLU A 67 -16.78 -0.26 0.41
C GLU A 67 -15.94 0.99 0.63
N ALA A 68 -16.41 1.95 1.43
CA ALA A 68 -15.65 3.14 1.78
C ALA A 68 -14.34 2.80 2.52
N GLY A 69 -14.37 1.88 3.49
CA GLY A 69 -13.17 1.42 4.17
C GLY A 69 -12.15 0.74 3.24
N ARG A 70 -12.63 -0.05 2.27
CA ARG A 70 -11.79 -0.66 1.23
C ARG A 70 -11.18 0.38 0.30
N ASP A 71 -11.98 1.34 -0.16
CA ASP A 71 -11.55 2.38 -1.10
C ASP A 71 -10.49 3.28 -0.46
N GLU A 72 -10.66 3.63 0.81
CA GLU A 72 -9.66 4.40 1.56
C GLU A 72 -8.37 3.60 1.75
N GLY A 73 -8.45 2.30 2.06
CA GLY A 73 -7.26 1.47 2.18
C GLY A 73 -6.50 1.26 0.86
N LEU A 74 -7.21 1.23 -0.27
CA LEU A 74 -6.60 1.26 -1.61
C LEU A 74 -5.95 2.62 -1.91
N LYS A 75 -6.59 3.71 -1.51
CA LYS A 75 -6.05 5.06 -1.64
C LYS A 75 -4.76 5.23 -0.84
N ILE A 76 -4.74 4.81 0.42
CA ILE A 76 -3.53 4.80 1.25
C ILE A 76 -2.41 3.99 0.59
N ALA A 77 -2.71 2.79 0.07
CA ALA A 77 -1.71 1.97 -0.61
C ALA A 77 -1.15 2.62 -1.88
N ARG A 78 -1.98 3.35 -2.64
CA ARG A 78 -1.54 4.13 -3.81
C ARG A 78 -0.64 5.31 -3.40
N GLU A 79 -1.00 6.02 -2.34
CA GLU A 79 -0.19 7.11 -1.77
C GLU A 79 1.17 6.57 -1.33
N SER A 80 1.20 5.49 -0.54
CA SER A 80 2.43 4.80 -0.13
C SER A 80 3.29 4.40 -1.33
N LEU A 81 2.69 3.81 -2.37
CA LEU A 81 3.41 3.42 -3.59
C LEU A 81 4.09 4.64 -4.25
N LEU A 82 3.37 5.74 -4.42
CA LEU A 82 3.91 6.95 -5.03
C LEU A 82 5.03 7.57 -4.18
N GLU A 83 4.93 7.49 -2.86
CA GLU A 83 5.95 8.06 -1.97
C GLU A 83 7.24 7.22 -1.90
N VAL A 84 7.13 5.88 -1.97
CA VAL A 84 8.31 5.00 -1.89
C VAL A 84 9.00 4.78 -3.22
N ARG A 85 8.32 4.96 -4.36
CA ARG A 85 8.83 4.52 -5.68
C ARG A 85 10.21 5.07 -6.05
N ASP A 86 10.54 6.29 -5.62
CA ASP A 86 11.83 6.92 -5.93
C ASP A 86 12.93 6.57 -4.92
N LEU A 87 12.60 5.80 -3.88
CA LEU A 87 13.50 5.42 -2.79
C LEU A 87 13.97 3.96 -2.87
N ILE A 88 13.25 3.12 -3.62
CA ILE A 88 13.47 1.68 -3.69
C ILE A 88 13.64 1.19 -5.13
N GLN A 89 14.12 -0.05 -5.30
CA GLN A 89 14.35 -0.66 -6.61
C GLN A 89 13.15 -1.48 -7.10
N GLY A 90 12.15 -1.69 -6.25
CA GLY A 90 10.88 -2.28 -6.64
C GLY A 90 9.85 -2.29 -5.51
N VAL A 91 8.64 -2.72 -5.84
CA VAL A 91 7.55 -2.90 -4.88
C VAL A 91 6.94 -4.29 -5.00
N GLN A 92 6.49 -4.82 -3.88
CA GLN A 92 5.66 -6.03 -3.82
C GLN A 92 4.31 -5.64 -3.23
N VAL A 93 3.26 -5.66 -4.05
CA VAL A 93 1.89 -5.39 -3.58
C VAL A 93 1.23 -6.71 -3.20
N SER A 94 0.66 -6.80 -1.99
CA SER A 94 -0.10 -7.98 -1.58
C SER A 94 -1.49 -8.00 -2.21
N ALA A 95 -2.06 -9.20 -2.38
CA ALA A 95 -3.44 -9.39 -2.82
C ALA A 95 -4.27 -9.86 -1.61
N PRO A 96 -4.91 -8.95 -0.86
CA PRO A 96 -5.71 -9.33 0.31
C PRO A 96 -6.74 -10.40 -0.04
N PHE A 97 -6.77 -11.48 0.73
CA PHE A 97 -7.65 -12.64 0.52
C PHE A 97 -7.54 -13.29 -0.88
N GLY A 98 -6.40 -13.15 -1.55
CA GLY A 98 -6.20 -13.65 -2.91
C GLY A 98 -6.90 -12.81 -3.99
N ASN A 99 -7.47 -11.65 -3.65
CA ASN A 99 -8.11 -10.78 -4.63
C ASN A 99 -7.09 -9.92 -5.36
N VAL A 100 -6.61 -10.42 -6.50
CA VAL A 100 -5.62 -9.75 -7.36
C VAL A 100 -6.11 -8.40 -7.87
N LYS A 101 -7.43 -8.16 -7.97
CA LYS A 101 -7.96 -6.87 -8.44
C LYS A 101 -7.51 -5.71 -7.55
N TYR A 102 -7.41 -5.93 -6.24
CA TYR A 102 -6.94 -4.89 -5.32
C TYR A 102 -5.47 -4.54 -5.55
N ALA A 103 -4.62 -5.53 -5.83
CA ALA A 103 -3.22 -5.28 -6.17
C ALA A 103 -3.09 -4.50 -7.50
N LEU A 104 -3.87 -4.86 -8.52
CA LEU A 104 -3.91 -4.14 -9.79
C LEU A 104 -4.43 -2.71 -9.64
N GLU A 105 -5.43 -2.51 -8.79
CA GLU A 105 -5.95 -1.18 -8.45
C GLU A 105 -4.88 -0.29 -7.81
N VAL A 106 -3.97 -0.83 -7.00
CA VAL A 106 -2.84 -0.06 -6.45
C VAL A 106 -1.89 0.37 -7.57
N PHE A 107 -1.55 -0.52 -8.50
CA PHE A 107 -0.65 -0.18 -9.60
C PHE A 107 -1.22 0.85 -10.58
N SER A 108 -2.54 1.08 -10.60
CA SER A 108 -3.17 2.02 -11.55
C SER A 108 -2.67 3.46 -11.50
N VAL A 109 -2.05 3.89 -10.39
CA VAL A 109 -1.45 5.24 -10.27
C VAL A 109 -0.08 5.37 -10.92
N LEU A 110 0.49 4.25 -11.39
CA LEU A 110 1.74 4.23 -12.12
C LEU A 110 1.47 4.39 -13.63
N PRO A 111 2.15 5.33 -14.32
CA PRO A 111 1.97 5.56 -15.76
C PRO A 111 2.12 4.30 -16.62
N GLU A 112 3.00 3.40 -16.21
CA GLU A 112 3.29 2.13 -16.88
C GLU A 112 2.08 1.18 -16.90
N PHE A 113 1.12 1.39 -16.00
CA PHE A 113 -0.11 0.60 -15.86
C PHE A 113 -1.36 1.37 -16.31
N SER A 114 -1.25 2.67 -16.62
CA SER A 114 -2.37 3.51 -17.06
C SER A 114 -2.85 3.17 -18.48
N SER A 115 -1.97 2.63 -19.34
CA SER A 115 -2.28 2.32 -20.75
C SER A 115 -2.99 0.98 -20.98
N GLN A 116 -3.30 0.21 -19.94
CA GLN A 116 -4.12 -1.01 -20.04
C GLN A 116 -5.62 -0.79 -19.77
N GLN A 117 -6.05 0.40 -19.34
CA GLN A 117 -7.47 0.71 -19.15
C GLN A 117 -8.21 1.13 -20.43
N GLU A 118 -7.52 1.72 -21.41
CA GLU A 118 -8.14 2.10 -22.70
C GLU A 118 -8.43 0.90 -23.61
N ALA A 119 -7.65 -0.19 -23.52
CA ALA A 119 -7.86 -1.39 -24.34
C ALA A 119 -9.06 -2.26 -23.90
N ALA A 120 -9.67 -1.95 -22.74
CA ALA A 120 -10.80 -2.70 -22.19
C ALA A 120 -12.16 -1.98 -22.33
N ALA A 121 -12.19 -0.77 -22.89
CA ALA A 121 -13.44 -0.11 -23.24
C ALA A 121 -14.06 -0.81 -24.47
N PRO A 122 -15.30 -1.33 -24.39
CA PRO A 122 -15.95 -1.88 -25.56
C PRO A 122 -16.15 -0.74 -26.56
N ALA A 123 -15.75 -0.97 -27.81
CA ALA A 123 -16.18 -0.11 -28.91
C ALA A 123 -17.72 -0.15 -28.95
N VAL A 124 -18.34 0.99 -28.67
CA VAL A 124 -19.77 1.25 -28.92
C VAL A 124 -19.86 2.17 -30.11
#